data_AF-A2BHJ8-F1
#
_entry.id   AF-A2BHJ8-F1
#
_cell.length_a   1.000
_cell.length_b   1.000
_cell.length_c   1.000
_cell.angle_alpha   90.00
_cell.angle_beta   90.00
_cell.angle_gamma   90.00
#
_symmetry.space_group_name_H-M   'P 1'
#
loop_
_entity.id
_entity.type
_entity.pdbx_description
1 polymer ?
#
loop_
_entity_poly.entity_id
_entity_poly.type
_entity_poly.pdbx_seq_one_letter_code
_entity_poly.pdbx_strand_id
1 'polypeptide(L)'
;MSQLKAIPGKYYYVIESGSTDNLPTHILSHLQQQRPNLVQVYSVDQCDVILVLCPIISRAGTDIDAALKKLNDLSAFKPAIFIVLHQTFDPERVVLDSSTFVKRMNTLTVDCLFFDTRLLRCNINDEALDKIVTCFKHQTIANLPIIGTFLIRLLSFLSKTIANLPIIGTFLIRLLSFLSKTIANLPIIGTFLIRLLSFLSKTILNLPFIGPCWNRLSSFISQTFIGDLWNQLPSIMSQNKKRQDSDEERSA
;
A
#
# COMPACT_ATOMS: atom_id res chain seq x y z
N MET A 1 -1.25 -22.37 -45.04
CA MET A 1 -1.84 -23.00 -43.85
C MET A 1 -1.54 -22.12 -42.65
N SER A 2 -2.55 -21.74 -41.86
CA SER A 2 -2.37 -20.87 -40.70
C SER A 2 -1.72 -21.64 -39.55
N GLN A 3 -0.43 -21.39 -39.31
CA GLN A 3 0.28 -21.91 -38.15
C GLN A 3 -0.26 -21.29 -36.86
N LEU A 4 -0.13 -22.02 -35.75
CA LEU A 4 -0.53 -21.55 -34.42
C LEU A 4 0.25 -20.27 -34.08
N LYS A 5 -0.45 -19.12 -33.99
CA LYS A 5 0.20 -17.83 -33.76
C LYS A 5 0.66 -17.61 -32.32
N ALA A 6 -0.18 -17.91 -31.35
CA ALA A 6 0.11 -17.81 -29.93
C ALA A 6 -1.02 -18.43 -29.09
N ILE A 7 -0.67 -19.04 -27.96
CA ILE A 7 -1.61 -19.59 -26.99
C ILE A 7 -1.91 -18.52 -25.94
N PRO A 8 -3.17 -18.09 -25.79
CA PRO A 8 -3.53 -17.02 -24.87
C PRO A 8 -3.58 -17.47 -23.40
N GLY A 9 -3.75 -18.76 -23.15
CA GLY A 9 -3.98 -19.30 -21.82
C GLY A 9 -2.80 -20.04 -21.21
N LYS A 10 -3.05 -20.68 -20.07
CA LYS A 10 -2.03 -21.36 -19.25
C LYS A 10 -2.39 -22.82 -18.95
N TYR A 11 -3.61 -23.24 -19.23
CA TYR A 11 -4.07 -24.59 -18.96
C TYR A 11 -3.79 -25.50 -20.15
N TYR A 12 -3.09 -26.60 -19.93
CA TYR A 12 -2.80 -27.58 -20.98
C TYR A 12 -3.28 -28.98 -20.61
N TYR A 13 -3.81 -29.71 -21.58
CA TYR A 13 -4.20 -31.12 -21.44
C TYR A 13 -3.21 -31.99 -22.22
N VAL A 14 -2.77 -33.11 -21.65
CA VAL A 14 -1.76 -33.99 -22.28
C VAL A 14 -2.44 -35.22 -22.87
N ILE A 15 -2.12 -35.54 -24.12
CA ILE A 15 -2.49 -36.78 -24.78
C ILE A 15 -1.21 -37.53 -25.14
N GLU A 16 -1.13 -38.78 -24.73
CA GLU A 16 -0.08 -39.70 -25.18
C GLU A 16 -0.64 -40.64 -26.25
N SER A 17 0.10 -40.79 -27.35
CA SER A 17 -0.25 -41.68 -28.47
C SER A 17 0.71 -42.88 -28.55
N GLY A 18 0.91 -43.55 -27.43
CA GLY A 18 1.81 -44.70 -27.28
C GLY A 18 2.18 -44.89 -25.80
N SER A 19 2.79 -46.03 -25.46
CA SER A 19 3.33 -46.25 -24.11
C SER A 19 4.80 -45.85 -24.09
N THR A 20 5.11 -44.70 -23.49
CA THR A 20 6.49 -44.30 -23.21
C THR A 20 6.62 -43.95 -21.74
N ASP A 21 7.14 -44.90 -20.96
CA ASP A 21 7.37 -44.68 -19.53
C ASP A 21 8.32 -43.48 -19.35
N ASN A 22 7.94 -42.56 -18.45
CA ASN A 22 8.70 -41.37 -18.02
C ASN A 22 9.01 -40.27 -19.06
N LEU A 23 8.91 -40.50 -20.37
CA LEU A 23 9.17 -39.46 -21.39
C LEU A 23 8.28 -38.20 -21.25
N PRO A 24 6.97 -38.31 -20.95
CA PRO A 24 6.10 -37.16 -20.70
C PRO A 24 6.65 -36.26 -19.59
N THR A 25 7.18 -36.86 -18.51
CA THR A 25 7.67 -36.09 -17.34
C THR A 25 8.84 -35.17 -17.68
N HIS A 26 9.75 -35.59 -18.56
CA HIS A 26 10.90 -34.75 -18.94
C HIS A 26 10.50 -33.51 -19.73
N ILE A 27 9.65 -33.66 -20.76
CA ILE A 27 9.15 -32.53 -21.55
C ILE A 27 8.36 -31.58 -20.65
N LEU A 28 7.46 -32.13 -19.84
CA LEU A 28 6.63 -31.33 -18.94
C LEU A 28 7.45 -30.59 -17.88
N SER A 29 8.49 -31.23 -17.32
CA SER A 29 9.38 -30.59 -16.35
C SER A 29 10.15 -29.40 -16.95
N HIS A 30 10.63 -29.52 -18.19
CA HIS A 30 11.29 -28.42 -18.89
C HIS A 30 10.32 -27.26 -19.14
N LEU A 31 9.09 -27.57 -19.58
CA LEU A 31 8.05 -26.55 -19.78
C LEU A 31 7.67 -25.85 -18.48
N GLN A 32 7.54 -26.58 -17.37
CA GLN A 32 7.26 -26.00 -16.06
C GLN A 32 8.42 -25.15 -15.53
N GLN A 33 9.68 -25.55 -15.78
CA GLN A 33 10.85 -24.77 -15.39
C GLN A 33 10.90 -23.42 -16.13
N GLN A 34 10.63 -23.41 -17.43
CA GLN A 34 10.64 -22.18 -18.24
C GLN A 34 9.38 -21.34 -18.04
N ARG A 35 8.24 -21.98 -17.74
CA ARG A 35 6.93 -21.34 -17.56
C ARG A 35 6.22 -21.92 -16.33
N PRO A 36 6.56 -21.47 -15.11
CA PRO A 36 5.98 -22.01 -13.87
C PRO A 36 4.48 -21.75 -13.72
N ASN A 37 3.91 -20.85 -14.53
CA ASN A 37 2.49 -20.52 -14.51
C ASN A 37 1.62 -21.50 -15.32
N LEU A 38 2.22 -22.40 -16.11
CA LEU A 38 1.47 -23.39 -16.87
C LEU A 38 0.90 -24.47 -15.93
N VAL A 39 -0.36 -24.83 -16.15
CA VAL A 39 -1.08 -25.77 -15.30
C VAL A 39 -1.61 -26.92 -16.15
N GLN A 40 -1.23 -28.15 -15.79
CA GLN A 40 -1.82 -29.33 -16.40
C GLN A 40 -3.24 -29.51 -15.88
N VAL A 41 -4.19 -29.75 -16.78
CA VAL A 41 -5.58 -30.10 -16.44
C VAL A 41 -5.90 -31.52 -16.91
N TYR A 42 -6.96 -32.11 -16.36
CA TYR A 42 -7.35 -33.50 -16.60
C TYR A 42 -8.59 -33.66 -17.49
N SER A 43 -9.16 -32.55 -17.96
CA SER A 43 -10.25 -32.54 -18.93
C SER A 43 -9.91 -31.61 -20.09
N VAL A 44 -10.27 -32.05 -21.30
CA VAL A 44 -10.13 -31.25 -22.52
C VAL A 44 -10.92 -29.95 -22.39
N ASP A 45 -12.10 -29.93 -21.75
CA ASP A 45 -12.93 -28.72 -21.66
C ASP A 45 -12.24 -27.58 -20.90
N GLN A 46 -11.40 -27.93 -19.92
CA GLN A 46 -10.69 -26.99 -19.05
C GLN A 46 -9.37 -26.49 -19.63
N CYS A 47 -8.90 -27.04 -20.76
CA CYS A 47 -7.61 -26.66 -21.34
C CYS A 47 -7.72 -25.55 -22.38
N ASP A 48 -6.71 -24.69 -22.44
CA ASP A 48 -6.52 -23.69 -23.49
C ASP A 48 -5.79 -24.28 -24.70
N VAL A 49 -4.94 -25.28 -24.46
CA VAL A 49 -4.16 -25.99 -25.48
C VAL A 49 -4.06 -27.48 -25.17
N ILE A 50 -3.96 -28.29 -26.21
CA ILE A 50 -3.73 -29.73 -26.10
C ILE A 50 -2.27 -30.04 -26.47
N LEU A 51 -1.53 -30.69 -25.58
CA LEU A 51 -0.17 -31.17 -25.82
C LEU A 51 -0.26 -32.64 -26.25
N VAL A 52 0.16 -32.95 -27.48
CA VAL A 52 0.14 -34.31 -28.03
C VAL A 52 1.55 -34.85 -28.07
N LEU A 53 1.80 -35.93 -27.33
CA LEU A 53 3.06 -36.66 -27.32
C LEU A 53 2.92 -37.87 -28.26
N CYS A 54 3.66 -37.84 -29.37
CA CYS A 54 3.59 -38.83 -30.43
C CYS A 54 4.95 -39.53 -30.61
N PRO A 55 5.27 -40.56 -29.80
CA PRO A 55 6.42 -41.42 -30.07
C PRO A 55 6.24 -42.20 -31.36
N ILE A 56 7.27 -42.20 -32.21
CA ILE A 56 7.33 -43.04 -33.41
C ILE A 56 7.82 -44.42 -33.00
N ILE A 57 6.90 -45.39 -32.98
CA ILE A 57 7.16 -46.77 -32.56
C ILE A 57 7.16 -47.69 -33.78
N SER A 58 6.26 -47.46 -34.72
CA SER A 58 6.07 -48.31 -35.90
C SER A 58 6.61 -47.63 -37.15
N ARG A 59 5.94 -46.56 -37.59
CA ARG A 59 6.23 -45.77 -38.77
C ARG A 59 5.67 -44.38 -38.55
N ALA A 60 6.45 -43.35 -38.91
CA ALA A 60 6.09 -41.95 -38.70
C ALA A 60 4.67 -41.62 -39.17
N GLY A 61 4.30 -41.97 -40.41
CA GLY A 61 2.97 -41.69 -40.93
C GLY A 61 1.84 -42.35 -40.14
N THR A 62 1.96 -43.63 -39.80
CA THR A 62 0.92 -44.37 -39.09
C THR A 62 0.72 -43.87 -37.66
N ASP A 63 1.82 -43.64 -36.94
CA ASP A 63 1.74 -43.16 -35.56
C ASP A 63 1.22 -41.71 -35.50
N ILE A 64 1.65 -40.85 -36.43
CA ILE A 64 1.12 -39.48 -36.57
C ILE A 64 -0.37 -39.49 -36.91
N ASP A 65 -0.81 -40.31 -37.87
CA ASP A 65 -2.22 -40.40 -38.25
C ASP A 65 -3.10 -40.89 -37.08
N ALA A 66 -2.62 -41.86 -36.30
CA ALA A 66 -3.32 -42.35 -35.11
C ALA A 66 -3.43 -41.27 -34.03
N ALA A 67 -2.35 -40.55 -33.77
CA ALA A 67 -2.32 -39.44 -32.82
C ALA A 67 -3.22 -38.27 -33.26
N LEU A 68 -3.22 -37.94 -34.55
CA LEU A 68 -4.10 -36.92 -35.14
C LEU A 68 -5.57 -37.32 -35.05
N LYS A 69 -5.90 -38.58 -35.31
CA LYS A 69 -7.25 -39.11 -35.14
C LYS A 69 -7.71 -38.92 -33.70
N LYS A 70 -6.90 -39.33 -32.72
CA LYS A 70 -7.19 -39.16 -31.29
C LYS A 70 -7.38 -37.68 -30.89
N LEU A 71 -6.54 -36.79 -31.42
CA LEU A 71 -6.67 -35.34 -31.20
C LEU A 71 -7.98 -34.79 -31.81
N ASN A 72 -8.31 -35.18 -33.04
CA ASN A 72 -9.52 -34.74 -33.74
C ASN A 72 -10.79 -35.24 -33.05
N ASP A 73 -10.78 -36.49 -32.56
CA ASP A 73 -11.89 -37.10 -31.82
C ASP A 73 -12.18 -36.36 -30.51
N LEU A 74 -11.13 -35.82 -29.86
CA LEU A 74 -11.25 -35.04 -28.63
C LEU A 74 -11.67 -33.59 -28.87
N SER A 75 -11.08 -32.94 -29.88
CA SER A 75 -11.47 -31.59 -30.26
C SER A 75 -10.96 -31.26 -31.66
N ALA A 76 -11.84 -30.88 -32.59
CA ALA A 76 -11.45 -30.47 -33.94
C ALA A 76 -10.81 -29.07 -34.02
N PHE A 77 -11.08 -28.19 -33.05
CA PHE A 77 -10.77 -26.75 -33.16
C PHE A 77 -9.78 -26.23 -32.12
N LYS A 78 -9.62 -26.93 -30.98
CA LYS A 78 -8.72 -26.46 -29.93
C LYS A 78 -7.27 -26.39 -30.44
N PRO A 79 -6.53 -25.35 -30.03
CA PRO A 79 -5.10 -25.26 -30.28
C PRO A 79 -4.38 -26.51 -29.82
N ALA A 80 -3.40 -26.98 -30.60
CA ALA A 80 -2.60 -28.13 -30.25
C ALA A 80 -1.11 -27.86 -30.46
N ILE A 81 -0.29 -28.48 -29.61
CA ILE A 81 1.15 -28.60 -29.78
C ILE A 81 1.43 -30.08 -29.98
N PHE A 82 1.86 -30.44 -31.17
CA PHE A 82 2.09 -31.81 -31.60
C PHE A 82 3.59 -32.09 -31.56
N ILE A 83 4.01 -32.91 -30.60
CA ILE A 83 5.40 -33.24 -30.34
C ILE A 83 5.66 -34.64 -30.90
N VAL A 84 6.37 -34.70 -32.03
CA VAL A 84 6.78 -35.96 -32.64
C VAL A 84 8.11 -36.39 -32.03
N LEU A 85 8.13 -37.58 -31.45
CA LEU A 85 9.25 -38.09 -30.67
C LEU A 85 9.91 -39.22 -31.46
N HIS A 86 11.10 -38.95 -31.98
CA HIS A 86 11.89 -39.88 -32.78
C HIS A 86 12.91 -40.59 -31.89
N GLN A 87 12.82 -41.91 -31.82
CA GLN A 87 13.78 -42.70 -31.07
C GLN A 87 15.09 -42.81 -31.85
N THR A 88 16.19 -42.33 -31.26
CA THR A 88 17.53 -42.40 -31.86
C THR A 88 18.59 -42.21 -30.78
N PHE A 89 19.75 -42.85 -30.93
CA PHE A 89 20.92 -42.57 -30.08
C PHE A 89 21.80 -41.45 -30.67
N ASP A 90 21.63 -41.14 -31.97
CA ASP A 90 22.42 -40.15 -32.70
C ASP A 90 21.82 -38.75 -32.51
N PRO A 91 22.53 -37.82 -31.83
CA PRO A 91 22.06 -36.46 -31.59
C PRO A 91 22.13 -35.55 -32.84
N GLU A 92 22.87 -35.96 -33.88
CA GLU A 92 23.01 -35.24 -35.15
C GLU A 92 22.07 -35.79 -36.23
N ARG A 93 21.18 -36.72 -35.86
CA ARG A 93 20.24 -37.34 -36.79
C ARG A 93 19.38 -36.28 -37.45
N VAL A 94 19.46 -36.24 -38.79
CA VAL A 94 18.55 -35.44 -39.60
C VAL A 94 17.16 -36.07 -39.56
N VAL A 95 16.19 -35.30 -39.06
CA VAL A 95 14.78 -35.67 -39.00
C VAL A 95 14.04 -34.97 -40.13
N LEU A 96 13.13 -35.70 -40.79
CA LEU A 96 12.23 -35.11 -41.76
C LEU A 96 11.21 -34.23 -41.04
N ASP A 97 10.98 -33.02 -41.53
CA ASP A 97 10.00 -32.09 -40.95
C ASP A 97 8.60 -32.71 -40.89
N SER A 98 8.16 -33.07 -39.66
CA SER A 98 6.88 -33.74 -39.44
C SER A 98 5.69 -32.83 -39.69
N SER A 99 5.89 -31.51 -39.79
CA SER A 99 4.82 -30.56 -40.14
C SER A 99 4.21 -30.85 -41.52
N THR A 100 4.94 -31.54 -42.38
CA THR A 100 4.45 -31.99 -43.70
C THR A 100 3.32 -33.03 -43.60
N PHE A 101 3.30 -33.82 -42.52
CA PHE A 101 2.27 -34.83 -42.25
C PHE A 101 1.11 -34.27 -41.41
N VAL A 102 1.36 -33.23 -40.61
CA VAL A 102 0.34 -32.59 -39.75
C VAL A 102 -0.36 -31.44 -40.48
N LYS A 103 -1.49 -31.74 -41.13
CA LYS A 103 -2.28 -30.75 -41.90
C LYS A 103 -3.32 -29.98 -41.08
N ARG A 104 -3.44 -30.26 -39.78
CA ARG A 104 -4.46 -29.69 -38.91
C ARG A 104 -4.20 -28.20 -38.65
N MET A 105 -5.22 -27.37 -38.75
CA MET A 105 -5.12 -25.94 -38.40
C MET A 105 -4.88 -25.74 -36.89
N ASN A 106 -4.35 -24.58 -36.50
CA ASN A 106 -4.08 -24.23 -35.10
C ASN A 106 -3.20 -25.25 -34.36
N THR A 107 -2.31 -25.92 -35.10
CA THR A 107 -1.39 -26.92 -34.55
C THR A 107 0.05 -26.47 -34.77
N LEU A 108 0.81 -26.35 -33.69
CA LEU A 108 2.27 -26.23 -33.76
C LEU A 108 2.86 -27.64 -33.78
N THR A 109 3.65 -27.97 -34.78
CA THR A 109 4.35 -29.27 -34.85
C THR A 109 5.82 -29.06 -34.54
N VAL A 110 6.37 -29.89 -33.67
CA VAL A 110 7.79 -29.90 -33.34
C VAL A 110 8.31 -31.34 -33.33
N ASP A 111 9.55 -31.49 -33.75
CA ASP A 111 10.26 -32.77 -33.79
C ASP A 111 11.28 -32.81 -32.65
N CYS A 112 11.28 -33.90 -31.89
CA CYS A 112 12.19 -34.12 -30.78
C CYS A 112 12.87 -35.49 -30.90
N LEU A 113 14.14 -35.57 -30.52
CA LEU A 113 14.92 -36.80 -30.44
C LEU A 113 14.97 -37.32 -29.00
N PHE A 114 14.75 -38.62 -28.80
CA PHE A 114 14.85 -39.25 -27.49
C PHE A 114 15.54 -40.62 -27.53
N PHE A 115 16.15 -41.00 -26.42
CA PHE A 115 16.78 -42.31 -26.19
C PHE A 115 16.57 -42.73 -24.74
N ASP A 116 16.23 -44.01 -24.51
CA ASP A 116 16.02 -44.59 -23.17
C ASP A 116 15.25 -43.64 -22.24
N THR A 117 14.06 -43.20 -22.65
CA THR A 117 13.12 -42.33 -21.90
C THR A 117 13.55 -40.88 -21.68
N ARG A 118 14.68 -40.44 -22.25
CA ARG A 118 15.20 -39.08 -22.09
C ARG A 118 15.35 -38.36 -23.43
N LEU A 119 15.07 -37.06 -23.43
CA LEU A 119 15.40 -36.20 -24.57
C LEU A 119 16.93 -36.10 -24.72
N LEU A 120 17.40 -36.20 -25.96
CA LEU A 120 18.81 -35.96 -26.27
C LEU A 120 19.16 -34.48 -26.07
N ARG A 121 20.43 -34.19 -25.75
CA ARG A 121 20.95 -32.82 -25.74
C ARG A 121 21.44 -32.50 -27.15
N CYS A 122 20.62 -31.82 -27.93
CA CYS A 122 20.92 -31.47 -29.31
C CYS A 122 20.14 -30.22 -29.75
N ASN A 123 20.63 -29.56 -30.78
CA ASN A 123 20.03 -28.34 -31.33
C ASN A 123 18.56 -28.54 -31.74
N ILE A 124 18.20 -29.72 -32.25
CA ILE A 124 16.82 -30.04 -32.64
C ILE A 124 15.88 -29.92 -31.44
N ASN A 125 16.27 -30.50 -30.30
CA ASN A 125 15.46 -30.46 -29.09
C ASN A 125 15.45 -29.07 -28.45
N ASP A 126 16.58 -28.37 -28.45
CA ASP A 126 16.66 -27.01 -27.91
C ASP A 126 15.75 -26.06 -28.70
N GLU A 127 15.77 -26.14 -30.03
CA GLU A 127 14.89 -25.34 -30.90
C GLU A 127 13.41 -25.73 -30.75
N ALA A 128 13.12 -27.04 -30.65
CA ALA A 128 11.75 -27.53 -30.44
C ALA A 128 11.18 -27.03 -29.11
N LEU A 129 11.95 -27.12 -28.02
CA LEU A 129 11.52 -26.66 -26.70
C LEU A 129 11.36 -25.13 -26.67
N ASP A 130 12.27 -24.38 -27.29
CA ASP A 130 12.15 -22.92 -27.40
C ASP A 130 10.89 -22.50 -28.17
N LYS A 131 10.57 -23.18 -29.28
CA LYS A 131 9.32 -22.98 -30.03
C LYS A 131 8.09 -23.23 -29.16
N ILE A 132 8.08 -24.31 -28.37
CA ILE A 132 6.98 -24.60 -27.44
C ILE A 132 6.87 -23.48 -26.39
N VAL A 133 7.96 -23.05 -25.76
CA VAL A 133 7.94 -22.02 -24.71
C VAL A 133 7.50 -20.65 -25.26
N THR A 134 7.92 -20.33 -26.48
CA THR A 134 7.63 -19.06 -27.16
C THR A 134 6.19 -18.98 -27.64
N CYS A 135 5.54 -20.11 -27.97
CA CYS A 135 4.15 -20.08 -28.41
C CYS A 135 3.16 -19.72 -27.29
N PHE A 136 3.53 -19.91 -26.02
CA PHE A 136 2.76 -19.37 -24.89
C PHE A 136 3.01 -17.87 -24.75
N LYS A 137 1.94 -17.05 -24.77
CA LYS A 137 2.08 -15.61 -24.55
C LYS A 137 2.76 -15.35 -23.20
N HIS A 138 3.71 -14.42 -23.17
CA HIS A 138 4.30 -13.95 -21.94
C HIS A 138 3.17 -13.33 -21.09
N GLN A 139 2.75 -14.02 -20.04
CA GLN A 139 1.94 -13.39 -18.99
C GLN A 139 2.87 -12.46 -18.23
N THR A 140 2.97 -11.22 -18.71
CA THR A 140 3.59 -10.14 -17.94
C THR A 140 2.87 -10.11 -16.61
N ILE A 141 3.61 -10.30 -15.52
CA ILE A 141 3.08 -10.23 -14.16
C ILE A 141 2.40 -8.86 -14.05
N ALA A 142 1.07 -8.83 -14.02
CA ALA A 142 0.26 -7.61 -13.95
C ALA A 142 0.53 -6.78 -12.67
N ASN A 143 1.41 -7.27 -11.78
CA ASN A 143 1.79 -6.66 -10.52
C ASN A 143 3.08 -5.83 -10.59
N LEU A 144 3.83 -5.84 -11.70
CA LEU A 144 5.00 -4.97 -11.87
C LEU A 144 4.67 -3.46 -11.71
N PRO A 145 3.55 -2.92 -12.23
CA PRO A 145 3.16 -1.54 -11.95
C PRO A 145 2.70 -1.32 -10.51
N ILE A 146 2.18 -2.34 -9.81
CA ILE A 146 1.74 -2.22 -8.41
C ILE A 146 2.95 -2.08 -7.48
N ILE A 147 3.96 -2.92 -7.67
CA ILE A 147 5.21 -2.85 -6.91
C ILE A 147 5.96 -1.54 -7.23
N GLY A 148 5.97 -1.13 -8.50
CA GLY A 148 6.55 0.15 -8.94
C GLY A 148 5.87 1.36 -8.30
N THR A 149 4.53 1.41 -8.28
CA THR A 149 3.78 2.51 -7.63
C THR A 149 4.00 2.56 -6.12
N PHE A 150 4.14 1.41 -5.46
CA PHE A 150 4.48 1.36 -4.04
C PHE A 150 5.89 1.89 -3.75
N LEU A 151 6.89 1.50 -4.56
CA LEU A 151 8.27 1.98 -4.46
C LEU A 151 8.37 3.50 -4.67
N ILE A 152 7.70 4.02 -5.69
CA ILE A 152 7.66 5.47 -5.97
C ILE A 152 7.02 6.22 -4.79
N ARG A 153 5.93 5.69 -4.23
CA ARG A 153 5.23 6.28 -3.07
C ARG A 153 6.12 6.27 -1.83
N LEU A 154 6.84 5.18 -1.57
CA LEU A 154 7.79 5.08 -0.46
C LEU A 154 8.94 6.08 -0.59
N LEU A 155 9.52 6.22 -1.77
CA LEU A 155 10.59 7.20 -2.05
C LEU A 155 10.10 8.65 -1.85
N SER A 156 8.87 8.97 -2.29
CA SER A 156 8.27 10.30 -2.07
C SER A 156 8.06 10.60 -0.58
N PHE A 157 7.68 9.59 0.22
CA PHE A 157 7.47 9.73 1.65
C PHE A 157 8.78 9.96 2.40
N LEU A 158 9.83 9.20 2.05
CA LEU A 158 11.17 9.38 2.61
C LEU A 158 11.72 10.77 2.28
N SER A 159 11.58 11.22 1.03
CA SER A 159 11.99 12.57 0.59
C SER A 159 11.31 13.66 1.41
N LYS A 160 9.99 13.55 1.62
CA LYS A 160 9.21 14.51 2.42
C LYS A 160 9.60 14.50 3.90
N THR A 161 9.96 13.35 4.44
CA THR A 161 10.41 13.21 5.83
C THR A 161 11.77 13.88 6.04
N ILE A 162 12.72 13.65 5.12
CA ILE A 162 14.05 14.27 5.15
C ILE A 162 13.94 15.81 5.02
N ALA A 163 13.07 16.32 4.15
CA ALA A 163 12.86 17.76 3.97
C ALA A 163 12.32 18.47 5.22
N ASN A 164 11.57 17.76 6.08
CA ASN A 164 10.99 18.30 7.31
C ASN A 164 11.91 18.18 8.54
N LEU A 165 12.97 17.37 8.45
CA LEU A 165 13.93 17.15 9.54
C LEU A 165 14.61 18.46 10.02
N PRO A 166 15.02 19.40 9.14
CA PRO A 166 15.59 20.69 9.57
C PRO A 166 14.58 21.56 10.32
N ILE A 167 13.30 21.51 9.95
CA ILE A 167 12.24 22.29 10.59
C ILE A 167 12.09 21.84 12.05
N ILE A 168 12.00 20.52 12.27
CA ILE A 168 11.94 19.92 13.61
C ILE A 168 13.21 20.29 14.41
N GLY A 169 14.38 20.21 13.77
CA GLY A 169 15.65 20.61 14.36
C GLY A 169 15.67 22.07 14.82
N THR A 170 15.20 23.01 13.98
CA THR A 170 15.14 24.43 14.34
C THR A 170 14.18 24.71 15.51
N PHE A 171 13.09 23.95 15.59
CA PHE A 171 12.13 24.05 16.69
C PHE A 171 12.74 23.55 18.01
N LEU A 172 13.48 22.44 17.96
CA LEU A 172 14.18 21.88 19.12
C LEU A 172 15.27 22.83 19.64
N ILE A 173 16.05 23.43 18.72
CA ILE A 173 17.06 24.44 19.05
C ILE A 173 16.41 25.67 19.71
N ARG A 174 15.24 26.11 19.20
CA ARG A 174 14.49 27.24 19.76
C ARG A 174 13.87 26.92 21.13
N LEU A 175 13.43 25.67 21.34
CA LEU A 175 12.94 25.21 22.64
C LEU A 175 14.08 25.16 23.67
N LEU A 176 15.25 24.64 23.28
CA LEU A 176 16.44 24.61 24.11
C LEU A 176 16.91 26.03 24.48
N SER A 177 16.89 26.98 23.54
CA SER A 177 17.25 28.37 23.84
C SER A 177 16.24 29.06 24.76
N PHE A 178 14.95 28.74 24.64
CA PHE A 178 13.91 29.22 25.54
C PHE A 178 14.09 28.67 26.96
N LEU A 179 14.32 27.36 27.10
CA LEU A 179 14.60 26.72 28.39
C LEU A 179 15.83 27.33 29.06
N SER A 180 16.91 27.54 28.31
CA SER A 180 18.13 28.21 28.78
C SER A 180 17.83 29.62 29.33
N LYS A 181 17.01 30.40 28.61
CA LYS A 181 16.63 31.76 29.02
C LYS A 181 15.75 31.77 30.28
N THR A 182 14.85 30.81 30.43
CA THR A 182 14.02 30.66 31.63
C THR A 182 14.87 30.29 32.85
N ILE A 183 15.82 29.36 32.70
CA ILE A 183 16.74 28.97 33.78
C ILE A 183 17.62 30.17 34.19
N ALA A 184 18.12 30.96 33.23
CA ALA A 184 18.93 32.15 33.52
C ALA A 184 18.17 33.24 34.30
N ASN A 185 16.84 33.33 34.13
CA ASN A 185 15.99 34.31 34.82
C ASN A 185 15.46 33.81 36.18
N LEU A 186 15.56 32.51 36.46
CA LEU A 186 15.11 31.90 37.71
C LEU A 186 15.75 32.52 38.98
N PRO A 187 17.06 32.85 39.02
CA PRO A 187 17.68 33.55 40.15
C PRO A 187 17.11 34.96 40.34
N ILE A 188 16.79 35.68 39.26
CA ILE A 188 16.23 37.04 39.32
C ILE A 188 14.84 37.00 39.96
N ILE A 189 14.00 36.04 39.57
CA ILE A 189 12.68 35.84 40.16
C ILE A 189 12.80 35.41 41.63
N GLY A 190 13.76 34.52 41.94
CA GLY A 190 14.06 34.09 43.31
C GLY A 190 14.46 35.26 44.22
N THR A 191 15.36 36.14 43.76
CA THR A 191 15.76 37.33 44.53
C THR A 191 14.61 38.30 44.77
N PHE A 192 13.69 38.45 43.81
CA PHE A 192 12.48 39.25 43.97
C PHE A 192 11.51 38.66 45.00
N LEU A 193 11.29 37.35 44.98
CA LEU A 193 10.46 36.64 45.96
C LEU A 193 11.05 36.73 47.36
N ILE A 194 12.37 36.54 47.51
CA ILE A 194 13.06 36.73 48.79
C ILE A 194 12.86 38.16 49.31
N ARG A 195 12.95 39.17 48.43
CA ARG A 195 12.75 40.58 48.79
C ARG A 195 11.29 40.87 49.16
N LEU A 196 10.32 40.29 48.45
CA LEU A 196 8.89 40.40 48.74
C LEU A 196 8.53 39.72 50.07
N LEU A 197 9.07 38.53 50.33
CA LEU A 197 8.94 37.82 51.61
C LEU A 197 9.55 38.64 52.76
N SER A 198 10.70 39.28 52.55
CA SER A 198 11.29 40.20 53.53
C SER A 198 10.41 41.42 53.81
N PHE A 199 9.73 41.92 52.78
CA PHE A 199 8.83 43.07 52.87
C PHE A 199 7.53 42.70 53.61
N LEU A 200 6.91 41.58 53.25
CA LEU A 200 5.75 41.02 53.94
C LEU A 200 6.06 40.76 55.42
N SER A 201 7.22 40.18 55.73
CA SER A 201 7.68 39.95 57.10
C SER A 201 7.78 41.26 57.91
N LYS A 202 8.36 42.33 57.34
CA LYS A 202 8.42 43.65 57.97
C LYS A 202 7.04 44.28 58.17
N THR A 203 6.13 44.11 57.22
CA THR A 203 4.76 44.65 57.31
C THR A 203 3.93 43.92 58.38
N ILE A 204 4.08 42.59 58.51
CA ILE A 204 3.42 41.78 59.54
C ILE A 204 3.94 42.14 60.94
N LEU A 205 5.25 42.38 61.10
CA LEU A 205 5.83 42.81 62.38
C LEU A 205 5.34 44.20 62.85
N ASN A 206 4.97 45.08 61.92
CA ASN A 206 4.44 46.41 62.25
C ASN A 206 2.91 46.46 62.39
N LEU A 207 2.21 45.36 62.08
CA LEU A 207 0.75 45.23 62.16
C LEU A 207 0.15 45.51 63.57
N PRO A 208 0.81 45.19 64.71
CA PRO A 208 0.29 45.49 66.05
C PRO A 208 0.18 46.99 66.36
N PHE A 209 0.90 47.85 65.63
CA PHE A 209 0.91 49.30 65.86
C PHE A 209 -0.17 50.05 65.08
N ILE A 210 -0.76 49.45 64.05
CA ILE A 210 -1.71 50.12 63.13
C ILE A 210 -3.17 49.79 63.45
N GLY A 211 -3.44 48.59 63.98
CA GLY A 211 -4.79 48.11 64.33
C GLY A 211 -5.60 49.03 65.27
N PRO A 212 -5.02 49.59 66.35
CA PRO A 212 -5.77 50.45 67.27
C PRO A 212 -6.17 51.81 66.67
N CYS A 213 -5.38 52.33 65.73
CA CYS A 213 -5.62 53.64 65.10
C CYS A 213 -6.82 53.62 64.14
N TRP A 214 -7.06 52.50 63.46
CA TRP A 214 -8.16 52.38 62.50
C TRP A 214 -9.53 52.29 63.19
N ASN A 215 -9.63 51.54 64.29
CA ASN A 215 -10.87 51.41 65.05
C ASN A 215 -11.29 52.73 65.72
N ARG A 216 -10.33 53.55 66.16
CA ARG A 216 -10.63 54.86 66.75
C ARG A 216 -11.14 55.85 65.69
N LEU A 217 -10.57 55.84 64.49
CA LEU A 217 -11.00 56.69 63.37
C LEU A 217 -12.39 56.29 62.84
N SER A 218 -12.68 54.99 62.71
CA SER A 218 -13.99 54.53 62.23
C SER A 218 -15.12 54.85 63.22
N SER A 219 -14.85 54.78 64.53
CA SER A 219 -15.83 55.15 65.56
C SER A 219 -16.19 56.63 65.54
N PHE A 220 -15.21 57.50 65.22
CA PHE A 220 -15.39 58.95 65.20
C PHE A 220 -16.22 59.42 64.00
N ILE A 221 -16.02 58.79 62.84
CA ILE A 221 -16.76 59.10 61.61
C ILE A 221 -18.22 58.64 61.72
N SER A 222 -18.49 57.53 62.42
CA SER A 222 -19.84 57.01 62.56
C SER A 222 -20.75 57.84 63.48
N GLN A 223 -20.19 58.62 64.41
CA GLN A 223 -20.99 59.36 65.42
C GLN A 223 -21.39 60.78 65.01
N THR A 224 -20.75 61.38 64.01
CA THR A 224 -20.86 62.84 63.76
C THR A 224 -21.63 63.25 62.50
N PHE A 225 -21.90 62.36 61.55
CA PHE A 225 -22.30 62.83 60.21
C PHE A 225 -23.60 62.26 59.61
N ILE A 226 -24.11 61.11 60.09
CA ILE A 226 -25.24 60.43 59.41
C ILE A 226 -26.59 60.60 60.12
N GLY A 227 -26.61 60.84 61.44
CA GLY A 227 -27.85 60.97 62.21
C GLY A 227 -28.62 62.26 61.94
N ASP A 228 -27.92 63.40 61.87
CA ASP A 228 -28.57 64.72 61.79
C ASP A 228 -29.09 65.04 60.40
N LEU A 229 -28.42 64.55 59.35
CA LEU A 229 -28.83 64.82 57.96
C LEU A 229 -30.10 64.04 57.58
N TRP A 230 -30.28 62.84 58.13
CA TRP A 230 -31.41 61.97 57.79
C TRP A 230 -32.75 62.49 58.36
N ASN A 231 -32.73 63.07 59.57
CA ASN A 231 -33.94 63.55 60.24
C ASN A 231 -34.51 64.86 59.69
N GLN A 232 -33.72 65.67 58.98
CA GLN A 232 -34.18 66.95 58.41
C GLN A 232 -34.67 66.85 56.95
N LEU A 233 -34.38 65.75 56.26
CA LEU A 233 -34.67 65.58 54.83
C LEU A 233 -36.18 65.57 54.48
N PRO A 234 -37.09 64.99 55.28
CA PRO A 234 -38.52 64.97 54.94
C PRO A 234 -39.20 66.34 55.07
N SER A 235 -38.75 67.21 55.98
CA SER A 235 -39.37 68.53 56.21
C SER A 235 -38.97 69.54 55.14
N ILE A 236 -37.72 69.50 54.66
CA ILE A 236 -37.21 70.39 53.62
C ILE A 236 -37.88 70.09 52.26
N MET A 237 -38.08 68.82 51.93
CA MET A 237 -38.74 68.43 50.67
C MET A 237 -40.24 68.79 50.65
N SER A 238 -40.91 68.77 51.81
CA SER A 238 -42.32 69.18 51.92
C SER A 238 -42.53 70.69 51.72
N GLN A 239 -41.61 71.53 52.21
CA GLN A 239 -41.73 72.98 52.06
C GLN A 239 -41.42 73.49 50.65
N ASN A 240 -40.54 72.82 49.90
CA ASN A 240 -40.22 73.22 48.53
C ASN A 240 -41.36 72.89 47.56
N LYS A 241 -42.06 71.76 47.74
CA LYS A 241 -43.19 71.40 46.87
C LYS A 241 -44.38 72.37 47.01
N LYS A 242 -44.68 72.83 48.23
CA LYS A 242 -45.76 73.82 48.47
C LYS A 242 -45.46 75.22 47.92
N ARG A 243 -44.18 75.61 47.80
CA ARG A 243 -43.79 76.89 47.17
C ARG A 243 -43.90 76.83 45.65
N GLN A 244 -43.58 75.69 45.07
CA GLN A 244 -43.60 75.50 43.62
C GLN A 244 -45.03 75.48 43.07
N ASP A 245 -45.95 74.81 43.77
CA ASP A 245 -47.37 74.78 43.38
C ASP A 245 -48.07 76.16 43.57
N SER A 246 -47.61 76.99 44.51
CA SER A 246 -48.20 78.34 44.73
C SER A 246 -47.71 79.40 43.75
N ASP A 247 -46.52 79.22 43.18
CA ASP A 247 -45.97 80.15 42.19
C ASP A 247 -46.51 79.84 40.78
N GLU A 248 -46.79 78.57 40.47
CA GLU A 248 -47.36 78.13 39.18
C GLU A 248 -48.86 78.46 39.03
N GLU A 249 -49.61 78.60 40.14
CA GLU A 249 -51.01 79.07 40.13
C GLU A 249 -51.13 80.61 40.05
N ARG A 250 -50.01 81.34 40.19
CA ARG A 250 -49.90 82.79 40.01
C ARG A 250 -49.32 83.21 38.65
N SER A 251 -48.83 82.24 37.87
CA SER A 251 -48.33 82.41 36.51
C SER A 251 -48.97 81.37 35.59
N ALA A 252 -50.11 81.74 35.00
CA ALA A 252 -50.61 81.14 33.77
C ALA A 252 -49.51 80.94 32.72
#